data_AF-A0A351X418-F1
#
_entry.id   AF-A0A351X418-F1
#
_cell.length_a   1.000
_cell.length_b   1.000
_cell.length_c   1.000
_cell.angle_alpha   90.00
_cell.angle_beta   90.00
_cell.angle_gamma   90.00
#
_symmetry.space_group_name_H-M   'P 1'
#
loop_
_entity.id
_entity.type
_entity.pdbx_description
1 polymer ?
#
loop_
_entity_poly.entity_id
_entity_poly.type
_entity_poly.pdbx_seq_one_letter_code
_entity_poly.pdbx_strand_id
1 'polypeptide(L)'
;ATGYAEVWLAKEGHKGNIFINFLKKVELPLIFAMYGAMLAGVTAIVVGAGNPAGLPDLCTQLAQHQAVTTELSVLYRDSGETFNLTFDPRRVAGGKLAQEPLQRPAFLAIVSLEMLVKALAQSSSQPPDGFIIEHHTAGGHNAAPQGPLKKDELGQPVYSEMDEPDLAAIRQEGLPFWLAGGYGSQAGLQKALDAGAMGVQVGSNFALAEESGMSPVYRSAIFKELKEGSTDEALVQTSLYSPTGFPFKVVQLTGTLAEESVYADRRRLCDLGFLKQRVLSKPEADGSRRLLQRCPAAPIEDFVAKRGLPINAEGKRCLCNGLLAGVGLGQVGTQPGEMTEEPAIVTLGNDLEGVRRLSRQGQTGYWARNVVEDILGNS
;
A
#
# COMPACT_ATOMS: atom_id res chain seq x y z
N ALA A 1 -8.20 -12.67 -13.02
CA ALA A 1 -7.81 -12.07 -14.31
C ALA A 1 -6.63 -11.12 -14.13
N THR A 2 -6.82 -9.96 -13.49
CA THR A 2 -5.77 -8.94 -13.26
C THR A 2 -4.47 -9.49 -12.66
N GLY A 3 -4.51 -10.08 -11.46
CA GLY A 3 -3.28 -10.62 -10.81
C GLY A 3 -2.54 -11.71 -11.61
N TYR A 4 -3.22 -12.42 -12.52
CA TYR A 4 -2.54 -13.32 -13.47
C TYR A 4 -1.79 -12.51 -14.54
N ALA A 5 -2.47 -11.54 -15.16
CA ALA A 5 -1.90 -10.72 -16.23
C ALA A 5 -0.71 -9.87 -15.72
N GLU A 6 -0.82 -9.28 -14.54
CA GLU A 6 0.25 -8.52 -13.88
C GLU A 6 1.52 -9.36 -13.70
N VAL A 7 1.40 -10.56 -13.11
CA VAL A 7 2.56 -11.46 -12.88
C VAL A 7 3.07 -12.08 -14.18
N TRP A 8 2.19 -12.38 -15.14
CA TRP A 8 2.60 -12.94 -16.43
C TRP A 8 3.41 -11.93 -17.25
N LEU A 9 2.93 -10.68 -17.36
CA LEU A 9 3.65 -9.59 -18.02
C LEU A 9 4.96 -9.26 -17.28
N ALA A 10 4.92 -9.18 -15.96
CA ALA A 10 6.12 -8.91 -15.14
C ALA A 10 7.19 -10.02 -15.21
N LYS A 11 6.92 -11.16 -15.85
CA LYS A 11 7.90 -12.23 -16.09
C LYS A 11 8.46 -12.25 -17.52
N GLU A 12 7.95 -11.40 -18.40
CA GLU A 12 8.33 -11.43 -19.81
C GLU A 12 9.83 -11.12 -19.99
N GLY A 13 10.51 -11.92 -20.81
CA GLY A 13 11.93 -11.71 -21.14
C GLY A 13 12.97 -12.11 -20.08
N HIS A 14 12.59 -12.57 -18.87
CA HIS A 14 13.57 -12.87 -17.82
C HIS A 14 13.20 -14.02 -16.87
N LYS A 15 14.16 -14.42 -16.02
CA LYS A 15 13.99 -15.45 -14.97
C LYS A 15 14.03 -14.89 -13.54
N GLY A 16 13.86 -13.56 -13.38
CA GLY A 16 13.84 -12.91 -12.07
C GLY A 16 12.66 -13.39 -11.20
N ASN A 17 12.83 -13.31 -9.89
CA ASN A 17 11.74 -13.55 -8.93
C ASN A 17 10.74 -12.40 -9.00
N ILE A 18 9.45 -12.71 -9.13
CA ILE A 18 8.38 -11.71 -9.18
C ILE A 18 7.51 -11.85 -7.96
N PHE A 19 7.40 -10.76 -7.20
CA PHE A 19 6.60 -10.64 -5.99
C PHE A 19 5.39 -9.75 -6.30
N ILE A 20 4.22 -10.06 -5.73
CA ILE A 20 3.02 -9.22 -5.85
C ILE A 20 2.60 -8.67 -4.48
N ASN A 21 2.29 -7.37 -4.41
CA ASN A 21 1.84 -6.71 -3.19
C ASN A 21 0.31 -6.56 -3.17
N PHE A 22 -0.35 -6.97 -2.08
CA PHE A 22 -1.77 -6.74 -1.84
C PHE A 22 -2.00 -5.81 -0.64
N LEU A 23 -2.85 -4.81 -0.84
CA LEU A 23 -3.34 -3.96 0.24
C LEU A 23 -4.51 -4.67 0.96
N LYS A 24 -4.36 -5.07 2.23
CA LYS A 24 -5.44 -5.76 2.98
C LYS A 24 -6.73 -4.94 3.06
N LYS A 25 -6.71 -3.61 2.93
CA LYS A 25 -7.94 -2.79 2.84
C LYS A 25 -8.78 -3.06 1.59
N VAL A 26 -8.20 -3.57 0.50
CA VAL A 26 -8.90 -3.91 -0.74
C VAL A 26 -9.37 -5.37 -0.68
N GLU A 27 -10.21 -5.67 0.31
CA GLU A 27 -10.53 -7.05 0.72
C GLU A 27 -11.21 -7.91 -0.35
N LEU A 28 -12.18 -7.34 -1.09
CA LEU A 28 -13.06 -8.09 -1.97
C LEU A 28 -12.34 -8.78 -3.15
N PRO A 29 -11.46 -8.12 -3.92
CA PRO A 29 -10.72 -8.79 -5.00
C PRO A 29 -9.54 -9.64 -4.51
N LEU A 30 -9.09 -9.49 -3.26
CA LEU A 30 -7.80 -9.99 -2.76
C LEU A 30 -7.60 -11.48 -3.03
N ILE A 31 -8.54 -12.34 -2.61
CA ILE A 31 -8.40 -13.80 -2.77
C ILE A 31 -8.42 -14.24 -4.25
N PHE A 32 -9.19 -13.55 -5.09
CA PHE A 32 -9.30 -13.85 -6.52
C PHE A 32 -8.08 -13.38 -7.31
N ALA A 33 -7.52 -12.22 -6.94
CA ALA A 33 -6.29 -11.68 -7.52
C ALA A 33 -5.07 -12.50 -7.09
N MET A 34 -5.00 -12.88 -5.80
CA MET A 34 -4.00 -13.77 -5.24
C MET A 34 -3.94 -15.11 -5.99
N TYR A 35 -5.08 -15.81 -6.13
CA TYR A 35 -5.12 -17.06 -6.88
C TYR A 35 -4.75 -16.87 -8.37
N GLY A 36 -5.11 -15.74 -8.98
CA GLY A 36 -4.66 -15.37 -10.32
C GLY A 36 -3.13 -15.24 -10.43
N ALA A 37 -2.49 -14.57 -9.47
CA ALA A 37 -1.04 -14.44 -9.40
C ALA A 37 -0.34 -15.80 -9.17
N MET A 38 -0.93 -16.67 -8.35
CA MET A 38 -0.45 -18.04 -8.12
C MET A 38 -0.53 -18.88 -9.41
N LEU A 39 -1.59 -18.75 -10.21
CA LEU A 39 -1.69 -19.40 -11.53
C LEU A 39 -0.63 -18.93 -12.53
N ALA A 40 -0.17 -17.68 -12.42
CA ALA A 40 0.99 -17.17 -13.17
C ALA A 40 2.34 -17.53 -12.51
N GLY A 41 2.33 -18.31 -11.43
CA GLY A 41 3.49 -18.82 -10.71
C GLY A 41 4.28 -17.75 -9.96
N VAL A 42 3.62 -16.73 -9.39
CA VAL A 42 4.27 -15.67 -8.59
C VAL A 42 5.22 -16.28 -7.55
N THR A 43 6.38 -15.67 -7.32
CA THR A 43 7.40 -16.22 -6.39
C THR A 43 7.02 -15.96 -4.94
N ALA A 44 6.54 -14.75 -4.63
CA ALA A 44 6.06 -14.39 -3.31
C ALA A 44 4.84 -13.47 -3.37
N ILE A 45 4.02 -13.54 -2.34
CA ILE A 45 2.96 -12.59 -2.05
C ILE A 45 3.42 -11.74 -0.87
N VAL A 46 3.27 -10.43 -1.00
CA VAL A 46 3.50 -9.44 0.05
C VAL A 46 2.14 -8.85 0.44
N VAL A 47 1.86 -8.69 1.74
CA VAL A 47 0.60 -8.08 2.19
C VAL A 47 0.84 -7.02 3.26
N GLY A 48 0.26 -5.83 3.07
CA GLY A 48 0.35 -4.71 4.00
C GLY A 48 -0.95 -3.93 4.21
N ALA A 49 -0.84 -2.82 4.96
CA ALA A 49 -1.94 -1.92 5.34
C ALA A 49 -3.15 -2.62 6.01
N GLY A 50 -2.87 -3.54 6.92
CA GLY A 50 -3.87 -4.24 7.73
C GLY A 50 -3.30 -5.54 8.27
N ASN A 51 -3.97 -6.15 9.24
CA ASN A 51 -3.54 -7.43 9.80
C ASN A 51 -3.70 -8.55 8.75
N PRO A 52 -2.62 -9.25 8.35
CA PRO A 52 -2.65 -10.32 7.36
C PRO A 52 -2.98 -11.70 7.96
N ALA A 53 -3.30 -11.81 9.26
CA ALA A 53 -3.61 -13.08 9.92
C ALA A 53 -4.64 -13.93 9.12
N GLY A 54 -4.39 -15.24 9.05
CA GLY A 54 -5.17 -16.21 8.25
C GLY A 54 -4.86 -16.21 6.75
N LEU A 55 -4.30 -15.14 6.17
CA LEU A 55 -3.91 -15.15 4.75
C LEU A 55 -2.76 -16.12 4.39
N PRO A 56 -1.76 -16.40 5.25
CA PRO A 56 -0.73 -17.41 4.93
C PRO A 56 -1.30 -18.83 4.78
N ASP A 57 -2.31 -19.18 5.58
CA ASP A 57 -3.06 -20.44 5.51
C ASP A 57 -3.97 -20.47 4.27
N LEU A 58 -4.73 -19.40 4.02
CA LEU A 58 -5.53 -19.25 2.79
C LEU A 58 -4.67 -19.39 1.52
N CYS A 59 -3.44 -18.88 1.52
CA CYS A 59 -2.46 -19.08 0.44
C CYS A 59 -2.06 -20.56 0.28
N THR A 60 -1.86 -21.29 1.37
CA THR A 60 -1.59 -22.74 1.36
C THR A 60 -2.78 -23.53 0.79
N GLN A 61 -4.00 -23.22 1.24
CA GLN A 61 -5.24 -23.86 0.77
C GLN A 61 -5.49 -23.60 -0.72
N LEU A 62 -5.30 -22.36 -1.18
CA LEU A 62 -5.41 -21.98 -2.59
C LEU A 62 -4.39 -22.70 -3.49
N ALA A 63 -3.18 -22.99 -2.99
CA ALA A 63 -2.19 -23.75 -3.74
C ALA A 63 -2.62 -25.21 -3.97
N GLN A 64 -3.47 -25.74 -3.09
CA GLN A 64 -4.07 -27.08 -3.18
C GLN A 64 -5.47 -27.08 -3.82
N HIS A 65 -5.86 -25.97 -4.46
CA HIS A 65 -7.18 -25.76 -5.08
C HIS A 65 -8.35 -26.03 -4.12
N GLN A 66 -8.17 -25.75 -2.82
CA GLN A 66 -9.22 -25.94 -1.82
C GLN A 66 -10.17 -24.74 -1.84
N ALA A 67 -11.43 -24.99 -1.48
CA ALA A 67 -12.40 -23.93 -1.28
C ALA A 67 -12.08 -23.16 0.00
N VAL A 68 -11.94 -21.85 -0.11
CA VAL A 68 -11.52 -20.95 0.97
C VAL A 68 -12.62 -19.97 1.33
N THR A 69 -12.63 -19.49 2.57
CA THR A 69 -13.57 -18.46 3.05
C THR A 69 -12.83 -17.41 3.89
N THR A 70 -13.16 -16.14 3.68
CA THR A 70 -12.62 -15.01 4.47
C THR A 70 -13.74 -14.09 4.94
N GLU A 71 -13.67 -13.59 6.17
CA GLU A 71 -14.62 -12.61 6.70
C GLU A 71 -14.35 -11.22 6.08
N LEU A 72 -15.42 -10.57 5.60
CA LEU A 72 -15.41 -9.21 5.10
C LEU A 72 -15.73 -8.23 6.24
N SER A 73 -14.92 -7.18 6.37
CA SER A 73 -15.25 -6.09 7.28
C SER A 73 -16.50 -5.34 6.77
N VAL A 74 -17.57 -5.35 7.58
CA VAL A 74 -18.83 -4.61 7.34
C VAL A 74 -19.17 -3.79 8.58
N LEU A 75 -19.35 -2.47 8.41
CA LEU A 75 -19.70 -1.56 9.51
C LEU A 75 -21.21 -1.57 9.79
N TYR A 76 -21.56 -1.34 11.06
CA TYR A 76 -22.93 -1.35 11.58
C TYR A 76 -23.67 -2.69 11.41
N ARG A 77 -22.93 -3.80 11.38
CA ARG A 77 -23.45 -5.12 11.70
C ARG A 77 -23.84 -5.21 13.18
N ASP A 78 -24.75 -6.12 13.50
CA ASP A 78 -25.04 -6.50 14.88
C ASP A 78 -24.03 -7.53 15.39
N SER A 79 -24.04 -7.77 16.71
CA SER A 79 -23.21 -8.80 17.32
C SER A 79 -23.58 -10.19 16.78
N GLY A 80 -22.59 -10.97 16.36
CA GLY A 80 -22.78 -12.32 15.80
C GLY A 80 -23.05 -12.39 14.29
N GLU A 81 -23.37 -11.28 13.61
CA GLU A 81 -23.51 -11.29 12.14
C GLU A 81 -22.15 -11.40 11.45
N THR A 82 -21.89 -12.47 10.68
CA THR A 82 -20.66 -12.62 9.89
C THR A 82 -20.94 -12.49 8.39
N PHE A 83 -20.07 -11.77 7.68
CA PHE A 83 -20.17 -11.57 6.23
C PHE A 83 -19.01 -12.29 5.57
N ASN A 84 -19.27 -13.42 4.94
CA ASN A 84 -18.22 -14.30 4.41
C ASN A 84 -18.11 -14.21 2.89
N LEU A 85 -16.88 -14.10 2.39
CA LEU A 85 -16.53 -14.25 0.99
C LEU A 85 -15.91 -15.63 0.79
N THR A 86 -16.64 -16.51 0.11
CA THR A 86 -16.17 -17.87 -0.25
C THR A 86 -15.71 -17.91 -1.70
N PHE A 87 -14.59 -18.60 -1.94
CA PHE A 87 -14.05 -18.84 -3.27
C PHE A 87 -13.64 -20.31 -3.41
N ASP A 88 -14.03 -20.94 -4.52
CA ASP A 88 -13.64 -22.31 -4.86
C ASP A 88 -12.93 -22.31 -6.22
N PRO A 89 -11.59 -22.49 -6.25
CA PRO A 89 -10.81 -22.62 -7.46
C PRO A 89 -11.37 -23.62 -8.48
N ARG A 90 -11.97 -24.72 -8.02
CA ARG A 90 -12.45 -25.83 -8.88
C ARG A 90 -13.69 -25.44 -9.67
N ARG A 91 -14.42 -24.40 -9.23
CA ARG A 91 -15.57 -23.84 -9.97
C ARG A 91 -15.15 -22.92 -11.12
N VAL A 92 -13.89 -22.47 -11.14
CA VAL A 92 -13.36 -21.63 -12.23
C VAL A 92 -13.05 -22.48 -13.46
N ALA A 93 -13.54 -22.06 -14.63
CA ALA A 93 -13.31 -22.73 -15.91
C ALA A 93 -13.64 -24.25 -15.92
N GLY A 94 -14.57 -24.69 -15.07
CA GLY A 94 -14.92 -26.11 -14.90
C GLY A 94 -13.79 -26.97 -14.36
N GLY A 95 -12.94 -26.41 -13.49
CA GLY A 95 -11.83 -27.13 -12.83
C GLY A 95 -10.58 -27.29 -13.70
N LYS A 96 -10.59 -26.84 -14.96
CA LYS A 96 -9.46 -26.99 -15.90
C LYS A 96 -8.16 -26.32 -15.42
N LEU A 97 -8.27 -25.27 -14.60
CA LEU A 97 -7.13 -24.56 -14.00
C LEU A 97 -6.72 -25.14 -12.63
N ALA A 98 -7.42 -26.17 -12.15
CA ALA A 98 -7.32 -26.72 -10.81
C ALA A 98 -7.02 -28.25 -10.84
N GLN A 99 -6.30 -28.70 -11.87
CA GLN A 99 -5.96 -30.11 -12.08
C GLN A 99 -4.79 -30.57 -11.22
N GLU A 100 -3.71 -29.78 -11.19
CA GLU A 100 -2.47 -30.07 -10.46
C GLU A 100 -2.21 -29.00 -9.40
N PRO A 101 -1.68 -29.35 -8.20
CA PRO A 101 -1.32 -28.37 -7.18
C PRO A 101 -0.37 -27.29 -7.71
N LEU A 102 -0.58 -26.05 -7.28
CA LEU A 102 0.31 -24.93 -7.60
C LEU A 102 1.52 -24.95 -6.68
N GLN A 103 2.65 -24.43 -7.16
CA GLN A 103 3.74 -24.04 -6.27
C GLN A 103 3.21 -22.94 -5.34
N ARG A 104 3.20 -23.19 -4.03
CA ARG A 104 2.83 -22.15 -3.06
C ARG A 104 3.91 -21.06 -3.10
N PRO A 105 3.56 -19.79 -3.37
CA PRO A 105 4.49 -18.67 -3.21
C PRO A 105 4.88 -18.50 -1.75
N ALA A 106 6.01 -17.86 -1.46
CA ALA A 106 6.28 -17.38 -0.10
C ALA A 106 5.26 -16.27 0.28
N PHE A 107 4.89 -16.17 1.55
CA PHE A 107 3.96 -15.17 2.05
C PHE A 107 4.68 -14.24 3.05
N LEU A 108 4.88 -12.99 2.67
CA LEU A 108 5.56 -11.97 3.47
C LEU A 108 4.56 -10.95 4.03
N ALA A 109 4.61 -10.72 5.34
CA ALA A 109 3.78 -9.73 6.01
C ALA A 109 4.53 -8.40 6.17
N ILE A 110 3.97 -7.30 5.67
CA ILE A 110 4.44 -5.94 5.99
C ILE A 110 3.87 -5.55 7.36
N VAL A 111 4.77 -5.23 8.29
CA VAL A 111 4.45 -4.88 9.69
C VAL A 111 5.44 -3.81 10.18
N SER A 112 5.03 -2.95 11.12
CA SER A 112 5.93 -1.88 11.60
C SER A 112 6.62 -2.18 12.94
N LEU A 113 6.03 -3.02 13.81
CA LEU A 113 6.48 -3.22 15.19
C LEU A 113 6.50 -4.70 15.61
N GLU A 114 7.38 -5.03 16.55
CA GLU A 114 7.65 -6.39 17.05
C GLU A 114 6.43 -7.07 17.68
N MET A 115 5.52 -6.32 18.32
CA MET A 115 4.27 -6.88 18.86
C MET A 115 3.43 -7.59 17.79
N LEU A 116 3.36 -7.05 16.57
CA LEU A 116 2.60 -7.67 15.47
C LEU A 116 3.38 -8.81 14.81
N VAL A 117 4.72 -8.72 14.76
CA VAL A 117 5.59 -9.85 14.37
C VAL A 117 5.31 -11.05 15.26
N LYS A 118 5.40 -10.87 16.59
CA LYS A 118 5.10 -11.88 17.62
C LYS A 118 3.72 -12.52 17.42
N ALA A 119 2.68 -11.70 17.31
CA ALA A 119 1.31 -12.18 17.16
C ALA A 119 1.07 -12.97 15.85
N LEU A 120 1.82 -12.66 14.78
CA LEU A 120 1.72 -13.36 13.50
C LEU A 120 2.61 -14.62 13.44
N ALA A 121 3.82 -14.57 14.01
CA ALA A 121 4.71 -15.72 14.14
C ALA A 121 4.07 -16.84 15.00
N GLN A 122 3.28 -16.45 16.00
CA GLN A 122 2.57 -17.34 16.92
C GLN A 122 1.11 -17.59 16.51
N SER A 123 0.76 -17.33 15.23
CA SER A 123 -0.63 -17.48 14.75
C SER A 123 -1.13 -18.93 14.83
N SER A 124 -2.35 -19.12 15.34
CA SER A 124 -2.98 -20.44 15.51
C SER A 124 -3.44 -21.12 14.22
N SER A 125 -3.31 -20.45 13.06
CA SER A 125 -3.57 -21.04 11.74
C SER A 125 -2.25 -21.39 11.05
N GLN A 126 -1.62 -20.42 10.40
CA GLN A 126 -0.28 -20.53 9.84
C GLN A 126 0.42 -19.17 9.92
N PRO A 127 1.69 -19.11 10.38
CA PRO A 127 2.47 -17.88 10.35
C PRO A 127 2.85 -17.47 8.90
N PRO A 128 3.20 -16.19 8.67
CA PRO A 128 3.91 -15.78 7.46
C PRO A 128 5.25 -16.53 7.31
N ASP A 129 5.72 -16.65 6.07
CA ASP A 129 7.05 -17.21 5.78
C ASP A 129 8.18 -16.20 6.06
N GLY A 130 7.84 -14.94 6.30
CA GLY A 130 8.76 -13.87 6.70
C GLY A 130 8.09 -12.50 6.82
N PHE A 131 8.86 -11.48 7.20
CA PHE A 131 8.35 -10.14 7.48
C PHE A 131 9.12 -9.02 6.75
N ILE A 132 8.40 -7.99 6.33
CA ILE A 132 8.99 -6.71 5.93
C ILE A 132 8.70 -5.73 7.07
N ILE A 133 9.75 -5.29 7.77
CA ILE A 133 9.66 -4.35 8.87
C ILE A 133 9.68 -2.94 8.29
N GLU A 134 8.49 -2.35 8.16
CA GLU A 134 8.27 -1.06 7.53
C GLU A 134 8.28 0.07 8.56
N HIS A 135 9.41 0.78 8.60
CA HIS A 135 9.66 1.93 9.44
C HIS A 135 8.79 3.14 9.04
N HIS A 136 8.48 4.03 9.99
CA HIS A 136 7.60 5.18 9.76
C HIS A 136 8.17 6.23 8.78
N THR A 137 9.44 6.12 8.36
CA THR A 137 10.01 6.93 7.26
C THR A 137 9.68 6.40 5.85
N ALA A 138 9.11 5.20 5.73
CA ALA A 138 8.69 4.65 4.44
C ALA A 138 7.58 5.46 3.75
N GLY A 139 7.58 5.48 2.42
CA GLY A 139 6.55 6.18 1.63
C GLY A 139 5.20 5.47 1.60
N GLY A 140 4.17 6.17 1.16
CA GLY A 140 2.81 5.64 1.06
C GLY A 140 2.10 5.64 2.40
N HIS A 141 1.39 4.55 2.70
CA HIS A 141 0.70 4.35 3.98
C HIS A 141 1.69 4.00 5.08
N ASN A 142 1.50 4.54 6.28
CA ASN A 142 2.22 4.10 7.47
C ASN A 142 1.25 3.58 8.54
N ALA A 143 1.78 2.85 9.53
CA ALA A 143 1.09 2.67 10.80
C ALA A 143 0.80 4.04 11.45
N ALA A 144 -0.24 4.13 12.28
CA ALA A 144 -0.45 5.31 13.11
C ALA A 144 0.57 5.32 14.26
N PRO A 145 1.04 6.49 14.73
CA PRO A 145 1.90 6.57 15.90
C PRO A 145 1.28 5.88 17.12
N GLN A 146 2.11 5.27 17.96
CA GLN A 146 1.67 4.65 19.21
C GLN A 146 1.23 5.68 20.25
N GLY A 147 0.24 5.31 21.04
CA GLY A 147 -0.31 6.17 22.10
C GLY A 147 -1.26 7.28 21.58
N PRO A 148 -1.41 8.38 22.33
CA PRO A 148 -2.30 9.48 21.94
C PRO A 148 -1.79 10.22 20.70
N LEU A 149 -2.68 10.43 19.71
CA LEU A 149 -2.36 11.19 18.49
C LEU A 149 -1.94 12.62 18.85
N LYS A 150 -0.63 12.89 18.74
CA LYS A 150 -0.04 14.23 18.77
C LYS A 150 0.15 14.73 17.34
N LYS A 151 0.08 16.04 17.16
CA LYS A 151 0.34 16.72 15.90
C LYS A 151 1.40 17.79 16.06
N ASP A 152 2.18 18.02 15.00
CA ASP A 152 3.08 19.16 14.89
C ASP A 152 2.34 20.44 14.46
N GLU A 153 3.09 21.53 14.25
CA GLU A 153 2.56 22.83 13.81
C GLU A 153 1.94 22.79 12.40
N LEU A 154 2.34 21.82 11.57
CA LEU A 154 1.78 21.58 10.23
C LEU A 154 0.59 20.59 10.25
N GLY A 155 0.20 20.11 11.43
CA GLY A 155 -0.91 19.17 11.63
C GLY A 155 -0.59 17.71 11.31
N GLN A 156 0.69 17.38 11.07
CA GLN A 156 1.19 16.03 10.79
C GLN A 156 1.20 15.18 12.07
N PRO A 157 0.93 13.86 12.00
CA PRO A 157 1.07 12.97 13.16
C PRO A 157 2.54 12.83 13.57
N VAL A 158 2.82 12.97 14.86
CA VAL A 158 4.19 12.87 15.43
C VAL A 158 4.47 11.44 15.89
N TYR A 159 5.51 10.82 15.34
CA TYR A 159 6.07 9.54 15.80
C TYR A 159 7.05 9.75 16.96
N SER A 160 7.31 8.68 17.71
CA SER A 160 8.06 8.68 18.97
C SER A 160 8.94 7.44 19.11
N GLU A 161 9.72 7.34 20.20
CA GLU A 161 10.50 6.12 20.51
C GLU A 161 9.66 4.83 20.60
N MET A 162 8.34 4.93 20.82
CA MET A 162 7.42 3.79 20.79
C MET A 162 7.09 3.29 19.37
N ASP A 163 7.50 4.04 18.34
CA ASP A 163 7.29 3.73 16.92
C ASP A 163 8.55 3.15 16.26
N GLU A 164 9.65 3.04 17.03
CA GLU A 164 10.89 2.39 16.64
C GLU A 164 10.80 0.88 16.96
N PRO A 165 10.97 -0.02 15.97
CA PRO A 165 10.84 -1.46 16.19
C PRO A 165 12.01 -2.05 16.97
N ASP A 166 11.73 -2.91 17.96
CA ASP A 166 12.78 -3.71 18.61
C ASP A 166 13.23 -4.85 17.67
N LEU A 167 14.27 -4.56 16.89
CA LEU A 167 14.87 -5.51 15.94
C LEU A 167 15.46 -6.75 16.62
N ALA A 168 15.91 -6.65 17.88
CA ALA A 168 16.43 -7.79 18.63
C ALA A 168 15.29 -8.73 19.05
N ALA A 169 14.14 -8.19 19.46
CA ALA A 169 12.92 -8.95 19.70
C ALA A 169 12.36 -9.58 18.40
N ILE A 170 12.38 -8.86 17.28
CA ILE A 170 11.95 -9.40 15.97
C ILE A 170 12.80 -10.62 15.57
N ARG A 171 14.12 -10.51 15.72
CA ARG A 171 15.06 -11.59 15.44
C ARG A 171 14.84 -12.83 16.33
N GLN A 172 14.37 -12.65 17.57
CA GLN A 172 14.10 -13.77 18.48
C GLN A 172 12.93 -14.67 18.02
N GLU A 173 12.01 -14.16 17.20
CA GLU A 173 10.91 -14.98 16.64
C GLU A 173 11.40 -15.98 15.56
N GLY A 174 12.66 -15.88 15.11
CA GLY A 174 13.32 -16.90 14.27
C GLY A 174 12.86 -16.98 12.81
N LEU A 175 11.94 -16.13 12.37
CA LEU A 175 11.50 -16.02 10.97
C LEU A 175 12.33 -14.95 10.21
N PRO A 176 12.57 -15.14 8.89
CA PRO A 176 13.35 -14.20 8.11
C PRO A 176 12.64 -12.85 7.98
N PHE A 177 13.40 -11.75 8.05
CA PHE A 177 12.86 -10.41 7.92
C PHE A 177 13.75 -9.49 7.07
N TRP A 178 13.16 -8.45 6.49
CA TRP A 178 13.82 -7.38 5.72
C TRP A 178 13.45 -6.03 6.32
N LEU A 179 14.34 -5.04 6.27
CA LEU A 179 14.06 -3.69 6.76
C LEU A 179 13.65 -2.75 5.60
N ALA A 180 12.65 -1.89 5.83
CA ALA A 180 12.14 -0.93 4.85
C ALA A 180 11.94 0.46 5.48
N GLY A 181 12.13 1.51 4.68
CA GLY A 181 12.08 2.92 5.14
C GLY A 181 13.43 3.37 5.70
N GLY A 182 14.17 4.19 4.94
CA GLY A 182 15.50 4.72 5.33
C GLY A 182 16.70 3.77 5.20
N TYR A 183 16.49 2.52 4.78
CA TYR A 183 17.58 1.54 4.59
C TYR A 183 18.13 1.47 3.14
N GLY A 184 17.80 2.46 2.29
CA GLY A 184 18.12 2.50 0.86
C GLY A 184 19.53 2.99 0.51
N SER A 185 20.56 2.39 1.10
CA SER A 185 21.98 2.68 0.84
C SER A 185 22.87 1.51 1.27
N GLN A 186 24.14 1.47 0.86
CA GLN A 186 25.11 0.49 1.36
C GLN A 186 25.18 0.46 2.90
N ALA A 187 25.20 1.63 3.55
CA ALA A 187 25.20 1.73 5.00
C ALA A 187 23.87 1.24 5.62
N GLY A 188 22.74 1.49 4.96
CA GLY A 188 21.43 0.97 5.35
C GLY A 188 21.36 -0.56 5.26
N LEU A 189 21.85 -1.14 4.16
CA LEU A 189 21.96 -2.59 4.00
C LEU A 189 22.86 -3.21 5.08
N GLN A 190 24.03 -2.63 5.35
CA GLN A 190 24.92 -3.15 6.39
C GLN A 190 24.27 -3.11 7.77
N LYS A 191 23.63 -1.99 8.16
CA LYS A 191 22.86 -1.90 9.41
C LYS A 191 21.76 -2.98 9.51
N ALA A 192 21.07 -3.27 8.42
CA ALA A 192 20.05 -4.31 8.38
C ALA A 192 20.65 -5.71 8.58
N LEU A 193 21.76 -6.02 7.91
CA LEU A 193 22.48 -7.30 8.05
C LEU A 193 23.05 -7.47 9.47
N ASP A 194 23.62 -6.40 10.06
CA ASP A 194 24.14 -6.40 11.43
C ASP A 194 23.03 -6.66 12.48
N ALA A 195 21.83 -6.13 12.25
CA ALA A 195 20.65 -6.44 13.06
C ALA A 195 20.15 -7.90 12.90
N GLY A 196 20.60 -8.60 11.85
CA GLY A 196 20.22 -9.97 11.53
C GLY A 196 19.08 -10.09 10.51
N ALA A 197 18.76 -9.02 9.78
CA ALA A 197 17.85 -9.08 8.65
C ALA A 197 18.48 -9.81 7.44
N MET A 198 17.64 -10.29 6.53
CA MET A 198 18.02 -10.92 5.27
C MET A 198 18.33 -9.91 4.16
N GLY A 199 18.16 -8.61 4.42
CA GLY A 199 18.38 -7.52 3.47
C GLY A 199 17.41 -6.36 3.69
N VAL A 200 17.18 -5.58 2.63
CA VAL A 200 16.35 -4.36 2.66
C VAL A 200 15.30 -4.34 1.56
N GLN A 201 14.19 -3.64 1.79
CA GLN A 201 13.22 -3.24 0.76
C GLN A 201 13.29 -1.72 0.57
N VAL A 202 13.46 -1.29 -0.68
CA VAL A 202 13.69 0.12 -1.03
C VAL A 202 12.62 0.59 -2.01
N GLY A 203 11.87 1.62 -1.61
CA GLY A 203 10.81 2.22 -2.44
C GLY A 203 11.27 3.47 -3.18
N SER A 204 11.52 4.56 -2.44
CA SER A 204 11.66 5.90 -3.01
C SER A 204 12.81 6.09 -4.01
N ASN A 205 13.94 5.40 -3.83
CA ASN A 205 15.02 5.44 -4.82
C ASN A 205 14.54 4.83 -6.16
N PHE A 206 13.92 3.65 -6.15
CA PHE A 206 13.37 3.05 -7.37
C PHE A 206 12.18 3.83 -7.95
N ALA A 207 11.37 4.46 -7.11
CA ALA A 207 10.22 5.27 -7.56
C ALA A 207 10.62 6.47 -8.43
N LEU A 208 11.86 6.97 -8.29
CA LEU A 208 12.43 8.08 -9.05
C LEU A 208 13.49 7.65 -10.08
N ALA A 209 13.70 6.35 -10.28
CA ALA A 209 14.50 5.85 -11.40
C ALA A 209 13.80 6.15 -12.74
N GLU A 210 14.56 6.24 -13.84
CA GLU A 210 14.01 6.50 -15.17
C GLU A 210 13.01 5.43 -15.63
N GLU A 211 13.23 4.16 -15.28
CA GLU A 211 12.36 3.02 -15.59
C GLU A 211 11.07 2.95 -14.73
N SER A 212 10.92 3.84 -13.75
CA SER A 212 9.72 3.93 -12.91
C SER A 212 8.49 4.35 -13.73
N GLY A 213 7.33 3.77 -13.39
CA GLY A 213 6.04 4.19 -13.93
C GLY A 213 5.54 5.55 -13.43
N MET A 214 6.27 6.24 -12.54
CA MET A 214 5.96 7.62 -12.16
C MET A 214 6.04 8.55 -13.38
N SER A 215 5.05 9.45 -13.53
CA SER A 215 5.07 10.44 -14.61
C SER A 215 6.36 11.27 -14.59
N PRO A 216 7.07 11.41 -15.73
CA PRO A 216 8.28 12.22 -15.83
C PRO A 216 8.10 13.68 -15.39
N VAL A 217 6.88 14.21 -15.47
CA VAL A 217 6.53 15.56 -14.98
C VAL A 217 6.78 15.66 -13.47
N TYR A 218 6.26 14.71 -12.70
CA TYR A 218 6.43 14.71 -11.24
C TYR A 218 7.86 14.33 -10.81
N ARG A 219 8.50 13.38 -11.51
CA ARG A 219 9.94 13.08 -11.31
C ARG A 219 10.81 14.34 -11.52
N SER A 220 10.55 15.09 -12.59
CA SER A 220 11.29 16.33 -12.89
C SER A 220 11.01 17.44 -11.88
N ALA A 221 9.76 17.59 -11.42
CA ALA A 221 9.40 18.56 -10.38
C ALA A 221 10.13 18.25 -9.06
N ILE A 222 10.18 16.97 -8.65
CA ILE A 222 10.90 16.52 -7.44
C ILE A 222 12.40 16.81 -7.55
N PHE A 223 13.03 16.50 -8.68
CA PHE A 223 14.44 16.84 -8.89
C PHE A 223 14.69 18.35 -8.91
N LYS A 224 13.75 19.17 -9.42
CA LYS A 224 13.84 20.63 -9.33
C LYS A 224 13.84 21.11 -7.87
N GLU A 225 12.90 20.65 -7.05
CA GLU A 225 12.84 20.98 -5.61
C GLU A 225 14.13 20.60 -4.87
N LEU A 226 14.64 19.39 -5.10
CA LEU A 226 15.90 18.93 -4.49
C LEU A 226 17.10 19.80 -4.91
N LYS A 227 17.12 20.27 -6.16
CA LYS A 227 18.16 21.15 -6.72
C LYS A 227 18.07 22.58 -6.20
N GLU A 228 16.87 23.07 -5.93
CA GLU A 228 16.60 24.39 -5.34
C GLU A 228 16.84 24.41 -3.82
N GLY A 229 17.04 23.24 -3.21
CA GLY A 229 17.48 23.09 -1.82
C GLY A 229 16.35 22.83 -0.83
N SER A 230 15.13 22.52 -1.30
CA SER A 230 14.01 22.12 -0.45
C SER A 230 14.40 20.94 0.45
N THR A 231 14.09 21.01 1.75
CA THR A 231 14.42 19.96 2.73
C THR A 231 13.49 18.75 2.59
N ASP A 232 13.84 17.62 3.22
CA ASP A 232 13.04 16.39 3.12
C ASP A 232 11.66 16.56 3.78
N GLU A 233 11.59 17.32 4.88
CA GLU A 233 10.35 17.62 5.63
C GLU A 233 9.47 18.64 4.90
N ALA A 234 10.08 19.59 4.18
CA ALA A 234 9.36 20.53 3.32
C ALA A 234 8.76 19.81 2.10
N LEU A 235 9.54 18.90 1.49
CA LEU A 235 9.16 18.19 0.27
C LEU A 235 8.24 16.99 0.52
N VAL A 236 8.29 16.34 1.69
CA VAL A 236 7.46 15.15 2.00
C VAL A 236 6.82 15.27 3.38
N GLN A 237 5.50 15.44 3.40
CA GLN A 237 4.72 15.57 4.64
C GLN A 237 3.85 14.34 4.90
N THR A 238 3.69 13.97 6.17
CA THR A 238 2.79 12.90 6.61
C THR A 238 1.38 13.45 6.79
N SER A 239 0.51 13.17 5.82
CA SER A 239 -0.88 13.64 5.80
C SER A 239 -1.85 12.66 6.48
N LEU A 240 -3.07 13.13 6.75
CA LEU A 240 -4.22 12.28 7.05
C LEU A 240 -5.19 12.13 5.85
N TYR A 241 -4.72 12.36 4.61
CA TYR A 241 -5.60 12.38 3.43
C TYR A 241 -6.28 11.04 3.14
N SER A 242 -5.73 9.92 3.64
CA SER A 242 -6.24 8.61 3.27
C SER A 242 -7.67 8.34 3.78
N PRO A 243 -8.58 7.86 2.91
CA PRO A 243 -9.92 7.44 3.31
C PRO A 243 -9.94 6.13 4.14
N THR A 244 -8.80 5.44 4.29
CA THR A 244 -8.69 4.24 5.14
C THR A 244 -8.48 4.56 6.62
N GLY A 245 -8.14 5.82 6.95
CA GLY A 245 -7.83 6.29 8.30
C GLY A 245 -6.34 6.27 8.66
N PHE A 246 -5.49 5.58 7.88
CA PHE A 246 -4.04 5.56 8.12
C PHE A 246 -3.38 6.89 7.70
N PRO A 247 -2.28 7.29 8.37
CA PRO A 247 -1.35 8.28 7.84
C PRO A 247 -0.85 7.92 6.43
N PHE A 248 -0.55 8.94 5.64
CA PHE A 248 -0.08 8.76 4.26
C PHE A 248 0.92 9.86 3.90
N LYS A 249 2.15 9.50 3.52
CA LYS A 249 3.16 10.48 3.08
C LYS A 249 2.84 11.03 1.70
N VAL A 250 2.94 12.34 1.54
CA VAL A 250 2.61 13.06 0.32
C VAL A 250 3.75 14.00 -0.04
N VAL A 251 4.21 13.93 -1.28
CA VAL A 251 5.17 14.88 -1.81
C VAL A 251 4.45 16.21 -2.07
N GLN A 252 4.98 17.30 -1.52
CA GLN A 252 4.45 18.64 -1.67
C GLN A 252 4.93 19.22 -3.01
N LEU A 253 4.05 19.20 -4.02
CA LEU A 253 4.34 19.71 -5.38
C LEU A 253 3.19 20.59 -5.86
N THR A 254 3.52 21.69 -6.55
CA THR A 254 2.52 22.57 -7.15
C THR A 254 1.73 21.90 -8.27
N GLY A 255 0.44 22.20 -8.35
CA GLY A 255 -0.50 21.59 -9.31
C GLY A 255 -0.95 20.17 -8.93
N THR A 256 -0.69 19.72 -7.70
CA THR A 256 -1.09 18.40 -7.20
C THR A 256 -2.12 18.51 -6.07
N LEU A 257 -2.78 17.41 -5.76
CA LEU A 257 -3.63 17.26 -4.57
C LEU A 257 -2.80 17.18 -3.27
N ALA A 258 -1.60 17.73 -3.22
CA ALA A 258 -0.94 18.20 -2.00
C ALA A 258 -1.41 19.63 -1.63
N GLU A 259 -1.64 20.48 -2.63
CA GLU A 259 -2.12 21.86 -2.44
C GLU A 259 -3.63 21.89 -2.13
N GLU A 260 -4.03 22.77 -1.20
CA GLU A 260 -5.45 22.88 -0.80
C GLU A 260 -6.30 23.60 -1.86
N SER A 261 -5.76 24.56 -2.60
CA SER A 261 -6.45 25.21 -3.73
C SER A 261 -6.85 24.20 -4.81
N VAL A 262 -5.87 23.42 -5.29
CA VAL A 262 -6.09 22.36 -6.29
C VAL A 262 -7.09 21.32 -5.80
N TYR A 263 -7.06 20.96 -4.52
CA TYR A 263 -8.06 20.05 -3.94
C TYR A 263 -9.46 20.68 -3.77
N ALA A 264 -9.55 21.96 -3.42
CA ALA A 264 -10.82 22.67 -3.31
C ALA A 264 -11.53 22.83 -4.66
N ASP A 265 -10.77 23.12 -5.73
CA ASP A 265 -11.27 23.19 -7.11
C ASP A 265 -11.65 21.79 -7.65
N ARG A 266 -11.01 20.73 -7.16
CA ARG A 266 -11.28 19.33 -7.55
C ARG A 266 -12.61 18.82 -6.97
N ARG A 267 -13.67 18.82 -7.78
CA ARG A 267 -14.96 18.15 -7.49
C ARG A 267 -14.77 16.74 -6.91
N ARG A 268 -15.15 16.54 -5.63
CA ARG A 268 -15.12 15.23 -4.96
C ARG A 268 -15.95 14.19 -5.72
N LEU A 269 -15.34 13.03 -6.01
CA LEU A 269 -15.97 11.90 -6.73
C LEU A 269 -15.26 10.59 -6.37
N CYS A 270 -15.92 9.43 -6.57
CA CYS A 270 -15.37 8.12 -6.24
C CYS A 270 -15.90 7.03 -7.19
N ASP A 271 -15.40 7.11 -8.43
CA ASP A 271 -15.63 6.21 -9.57
C ASP A 271 -14.88 4.88 -9.41
N LEU A 272 -13.56 4.89 -9.19
CA LEU A 272 -12.73 3.67 -9.07
C LEU A 272 -13.09 2.82 -7.84
N GLY A 273 -13.31 3.46 -6.70
CA GLY A 273 -13.92 2.83 -5.52
C GLY A 273 -13.11 1.76 -4.76
N PHE A 274 -11.83 1.52 -5.06
CA PHE A 274 -11.04 0.44 -4.45
C PHE A 274 -11.01 0.46 -2.90
N LEU A 275 -11.03 1.67 -2.31
CA LEU A 275 -10.99 1.88 -0.85
C LEU A 275 -12.39 2.04 -0.20
N LYS A 276 -13.47 1.63 -0.88
CA LYS A 276 -14.84 1.71 -0.33
C LYS A 276 -15.03 0.75 0.85
N GLN A 277 -15.51 1.31 1.97
CA GLN A 277 -15.99 0.59 3.14
C GLN A 277 -17.37 -0.02 2.85
N ARG A 278 -17.59 -1.26 3.31
CA ARG A 278 -18.90 -1.91 3.32
C ARG A 278 -19.65 -1.53 4.59
N VAL A 279 -20.91 -1.15 4.47
CA VAL A 279 -21.75 -0.71 5.60
C VAL A 279 -23.18 -1.21 5.45
N LEU A 280 -23.85 -1.56 6.55
CA LEU A 280 -25.28 -1.82 6.52
C LEU A 280 -26.08 -0.52 6.60
N SER A 281 -27.18 -0.43 5.85
CA SER A 281 -28.19 0.63 6.01
C SER A 281 -28.80 0.62 7.42
N LYS A 282 -29.60 1.65 7.74
CA LYS A 282 -30.58 1.48 8.83
C LYS A 282 -31.58 0.38 8.43
N PRO A 283 -32.19 -0.36 9.38
CA PRO A 283 -33.31 -1.22 9.08
C PRO A 283 -34.45 -0.44 8.41
N GLU A 284 -35.03 -1.03 7.38
CA GLU A 284 -36.29 -0.60 6.77
C GLU A 284 -37.47 -0.99 7.70
N ALA A 285 -38.70 -0.59 7.35
CA ALA A 285 -39.89 -0.89 8.17
C ALA A 285 -40.20 -2.39 8.32
N ASP A 286 -39.72 -3.23 7.39
CA ASP A 286 -39.82 -4.70 7.44
C ASP A 286 -38.64 -5.37 8.17
N GLY A 287 -37.72 -4.57 8.74
CA GLY A 287 -36.49 -5.04 9.38
C GLY A 287 -35.34 -5.36 8.41
N SER A 288 -35.55 -5.31 7.10
CA SER A 288 -34.50 -5.58 6.12
C SER A 288 -33.39 -4.53 6.13
N ARG A 289 -32.18 -4.92 5.75
CA ARG A 289 -31.01 -4.03 5.64
C ARG A 289 -30.34 -4.22 4.29
N ARG A 290 -29.86 -3.11 3.71
CA ARG A 290 -29.10 -3.10 2.45
C ARG A 290 -27.60 -3.02 2.75
N LEU A 291 -26.80 -3.83 2.05
CA LEU A 291 -25.35 -3.68 2.03
C LEU A 291 -24.98 -2.52 1.09
N LEU A 292 -24.36 -1.49 1.64
CA LEU A 292 -23.96 -0.27 0.92
C LEU A 292 -22.42 -0.17 0.89
N GLN A 293 -21.91 0.61 -0.06
CA GLN A 293 -20.49 0.94 -0.17
C GLN A 293 -20.28 2.47 -0.15
N ARG A 294 -19.39 2.93 0.72
CA ARG A 294 -19.05 4.37 0.90
C ARG A 294 -17.55 4.59 0.97
N CYS A 295 -17.08 5.79 0.67
CA CYS A 295 -15.69 6.19 0.87
C CYS A 295 -15.65 7.58 1.53
N PRO A 296 -14.86 7.81 2.59
CA PRO A 296 -14.68 9.14 3.17
C PRO A 296 -14.17 10.24 2.21
N ALA A 297 -13.61 9.88 1.05
CA ALA A 297 -13.20 10.82 0.00
C ALA A 297 -14.24 11.00 -1.13
N ALA A 298 -15.40 10.33 -1.06
CA ALA A 298 -16.51 10.49 -2.00
C ALA A 298 -17.20 11.87 -1.82
N PRO A 299 -18.23 12.25 -2.61
CA PRO A 299 -19.06 13.42 -2.32
C PRO A 299 -19.58 13.35 -0.88
N ILE A 300 -19.55 14.48 -0.16
CA ILE A 300 -19.89 14.53 1.27
C ILE A 300 -21.34 14.06 1.49
N GLU A 301 -22.27 14.49 0.65
CA GLU A 301 -23.68 14.09 0.69
C GLU A 301 -23.86 12.58 0.52
N ASP A 302 -23.19 11.95 -0.45
CA ASP A 302 -23.23 10.49 -0.66
C ASP A 302 -22.66 9.73 0.54
N PHE A 303 -21.56 10.21 1.10
CA PHE A 303 -20.96 9.63 2.30
C PHE A 303 -21.89 9.72 3.51
N VAL A 304 -22.51 10.88 3.75
CA VAL A 304 -23.45 11.11 4.86
C VAL A 304 -24.74 10.32 4.69
N ALA A 305 -25.33 10.30 3.49
CA ALA A 305 -26.51 9.48 3.17
C ALA A 305 -26.25 7.99 3.46
N LYS A 306 -25.02 7.52 3.24
CA LYS A 306 -24.54 6.18 3.59
C LYS A 306 -24.02 6.09 5.04
N ARG A 307 -24.70 6.76 5.97
CA ARG A 307 -24.44 6.80 7.42
C ARG A 307 -23.07 7.37 7.83
N GLY A 308 -22.41 8.13 6.96
CA GLY A 308 -21.13 8.78 7.26
C GLY A 308 -21.31 9.95 8.24
N LEU A 309 -20.30 10.19 9.07
CA LEU A 309 -20.23 11.41 9.89
C LEU A 309 -19.34 12.43 9.15
N PRO A 310 -19.77 13.68 8.90
CA PRO A 310 -19.01 14.65 8.10
C PRO A 310 -17.54 14.80 8.52
N ILE A 311 -17.27 14.82 9.82
CA ILE A 311 -15.92 14.89 10.42
C ILE A 311 -14.96 13.81 9.88
N ASN A 312 -15.45 12.61 9.55
CA ASN A 312 -14.62 11.53 9.01
C ASN A 312 -14.23 11.74 7.54
N ALA A 313 -14.88 12.67 6.84
CA ALA A 313 -14.63 13.05 5.45
C ALA A 313 -13.81 14.35 5.31
N GLU A 314 -13.50 15.03 6.42
CA GLU A 314 -12.66 16.22 6.48
C GLU A 314 -11.21 15.88 6.11
N GLY A 315 -10.58 16.72 5.28
CA GLY A 315 -9.23 16.51 4.75
C GLY A 315 -9.03 15.24 3.89
N LYS A 316 -10.07 14.44 3.60
CA LYS A 316 -9.93 13.17 2.87
C LYS A 316 -9.90 13.38 1.36
N ARG A 317 -8.74 13.17 0.74
CA ARG A 317 -8.51 13.29 -0.72
C ARG A 317 -8.55 11.90 -1.39
N CYS A 318 -8.95 11.81 -2.67
CA CYS A 318 -9.18 10.52 -3.33
C CYS A 318 -7.86 9.85 -3.77
N LEU A 319 -7.27 9.02 -2.90
CA LEU A 319 -6.02 8.30 -3.22
C LEU A 319 -6.12 7.40 -4.47
N CYS A 320 -7.30 6.84 -4.77
CA CYS A 320 -7.45 5.94 -5.92
C CYS A 320 -7.15 6.65 -7.24
N ASN A 321 -7.73 7.84 -7.43
CA ASN A 321 -7.57 8.59 -8.66
C ASN A 321 -6.24 9.36 -8.65
N GLY A 322 -5.90 10.00 -7.52
CA GLY A 322 -4.67 10.78 -7.39
C GLY A 322 -3.39 9.96 -7.59
N LEU A 323 -3.32 8.74 -7.04
CA LEU A 323 -2.13 7.89 -7.22
C LEU A 323 -2.02 7.36 -8.66
N LEU A 324 -3.14 7.06 -9.32
CA LEU A 324 -3.12 6.67 -10.73
C LEU A 324 -2.72 7.84 -11.64
N ALA A 325 -3.18 9.06 -11.36
CA ALA A 325 -2.70 10.26 -12.05
C ALA A 325 -1.19 10.47 -11.86
N GLY A 326 -0.63 10.14 -10.69
CA GLY A 326 0.82 10.15 -10.43
C GLY A 326 1.65 9.25 -11.36
N VAL A 327 1.03 8.23 -11.96
CA VAL A 327 1.63 7.29 -12.93
C VAL A 327 1.05 7.43 -14.35
N GLY A 328 0.41 8.56 -14.68
CA GLY A 328 -0.14 8.83 -16.01
C GLY A 328 -1.42 8.07 -16.36
N LEU A 329 -2.08 7.44 -15.38
CA LEU A 329 -3.34 6.71 -15.51
C LEU A 329 -4.53 7.46 -14.87
N GLY A 330 -4.43 8.79 -14.81
CA GLY A 330 -5.47 9.67 -14.28
C GLY A 330 -6.79 9.52 -15.04
N GLN A 331 -7.91 9.74 -14.36
CA GLN A 331 -9.21 9.79 -15.02
C GLN A 331 -9.34 11.11 -15.81
N VAL A 332 -9.98 11.05 -16.99
CA VAL A 332 -10.16 12.20 -17.89
C VAL A 332 -11.65 12.43 -18.11
N GLY A 333 -12.10 13.69 -18.03
CA GLY A 333 -13.43 14.09 -18.48
C GLY A 333 -14.60 13.69 -17.56
N THR A 334 -14.57 14.13 -16.30
CA THR A 334 -15.68 13.89 -15.34
C THR A 334 -16.76 15.00 -15.33
N GLN A 335 -16.64 16.00 -16.22
CA GLN A 335 -17.60 17.08 -16.42
C GLN A 335 -18.06 17.17 -17.89
N PRO A 336 -19.34 17.44 -18.19
CA PRO A 336 -19.77 17.70 -19.56
C PRO A 336 -19.21 19.02 -20.08
N GLY A 337 -18.42 18.98 -21.16
CA GLY A 337 -17.95 20.17 -21.88
C GLY A 337 -16.47 20.54 -21.69
N GLU A 338 -15.80 20.03 -20.65
CA GLU A 338 -14.37 20.31 -20.40
C GLU A 338 -13.57 19.02 -20.18
N MET A 339 -12.47 18.88 -20.92
CA MET A 339 -11.52 17.78 -20.76
C MET A 339 -10.60 18.10 -19.57
N THR A 340 -11.08 17.79 -18.37
CA THR A 340 -10.32 17.91 -17.12
C THR A 340 -9.54 16.63 -16.84
N GLU A 341 -8.24 16.75 -16.59
CA GLU A 341 -7.39 15.67 -16.09
C GLU A 341 -7.42 15.64 -14.55
N GLU A 342 -7.43 14.43 -13.97
CA GLU A 342 -7.34 14.25 -12.52
C GLU A 342 -5.97 14.73 -11.99
N PRO A 343 -5.91 15.67 -11.02
CA PRO A 343 -4.65 16.08 -10.41
C PRO A 343 -4.06 14.97 -9.53
N ALA A 344 -2.74 14.79 -9.55
CA ALA A 344 -2.08 13.67 -8.88
C ALA A 344 -1.99 13.81 -7.35
N ILE A 345 -1.77 12.66 -6.70
CA ILE A 345 -1.11 12.55 -5.40
C ILE A 345 0.18 11.78 -5.67
N VAL A 346 1.31 12.34 -5.27
CA VAL A 346 2.63 11.68 -5.37
C VAL A 346 3.10 11.32 -3.96
N THR A 347 3.77 10.19 -3.81
CA THR A 347 4.21 9.68 -2.50
C THR A 347 5.65 9.19 -2.55
N LEU A 348 6.41 9.50 -1.49
CA LEU A 348 7.77 9.05 -1.21
C LEU A 348 7.91 8.90 0.31
N GLY A 349 8.97 8.23 0.75
CA GLY A 349 9.46 8.34 2.12
C GLY A 349 10.00 9.74 2.39
N ASN A 350 10.09 10.11 3.67
CA ASN A 350 10.69 11.39 4.12
C ASN A 350 12.16 11.21 4.55
N ASP A 351 12.81 10.14 4.11
CA ASP A 351 14.26 10.05 3.99
C ASP A 351 14.57 10.00 2.49
N LEU A 352 15.16 11.09 1.98
CA LEU A 352 15.55 11.25 0.58
C LEU A 352 17.08 11.24 0.41
N GLU A 353 17.87 10.82 1.42
CA GLU A 353 19.34 10.84 1.35
C GLU A 353 19.85 10.03 0.14
N GLY A 354 19.27 8.84 -0.08
CA GLY A 354 19.55 8.00 -1.24
C GLY A 354 19.18 8.68 -2.56
N VAL A 355 18.00 9.28 -2.65
CA VAL A 355 17.55 10.03 -3.84
C VAL A 355 18.50 11.20 -4.13
N ARG A 356 18.91 11.97 -3.12
CA ARG A 356 19.84 13.10 -3.23
C ARG A 356 21.21 12.65 -3.71
N ARG A 357 21.74 11.55 -3.17
CA ARG A 357 23.03 10.97 -3.59
C ARG A 357 22.98 10.51 -5.05
N LEU A 358 21.99 9.69 -5.41
CA LEU A 358 21.81 9.14 -6.76
C LEU A 358 21.57 10.22 -7.82
N SER A 359 20.76 11.24 -7.50
CA SER A 359 20.44 12.34 -8.44
C SER A 359 21.44 13.50 -8.43
N ARG A 360 22.51 13.43 -7.62
CA ARG A 360 23.45 14.54 -7.38
C ARG A 360 22.73 15.84 -6.96
N GLN A 361 21.87 15.76 -5.94
CA GLN A 361 20.97 16.83 -5.49
C GLN A 361 20.04 17.31 -6.62
N GLY A 362 19.33 16.39 -7.28
CA GLY A 362 18.36 16.71 -8.33
C GLY A 362 18.96 17.24 -9.65
N GLN A 363 20.28 17.15 -9.84
CA GLN A 363 20.95 17.62 -11.05
C GLN A 363 20.87 16.63 -12.22
N THR A 364 20.74 15.33 -11.94
CA THR A 364 20.73 14.26 -12.94
C THR A 364 19.68 13.20 -12.62
N GLY A 365 19.01 12.66 -13.63
CA GLY A 365 18.27 11.40 -13.52
C GLY A 365 19.21 10.20 -13.31
N TYR A 366 18.65 9.09 -12.86
CA TYR A 366 19.37 7.84 -12.61
C TYR A 366 18.49 6.62 -12.90
N TRP A 367 19.11 5.46 -13.03
CA TRP A 367 18.45 4.22 -13.46
C TRP A 367 18.35 3.20 -12.32
N ALA A 368 17.47 2.22 -12.45
CA ALA A 368 17.27 1.16 -11.46
C ALA A 368 18.57 0.41 -11.14
N ARG A 369 19.45 0.22 -12.14
CA ARG A 369 20.80 -0.34 -11.94
C ARG A 369 21.64 0.47 -10.94
N ASN A 370 21.55 1.80 -10.97
CA ASN A 370 22.36 2.67 -10.11
C ASN A 370 21.89 2.60 -8.66
N VAL A 371 20.58 2.39 -8.45
CA VAL A 371 20.04 2.09 -7.11
C VAL A 371 20.62 0.78 -6.57
N VAL A 372 20.73 -0.26 -7.40
CA VAL A 372 21.33 -1.55 -7.00
C VAL A 372 22.83 -1.43 -6.74
N GLU A 373 23.57 -0.75 -7.62
CA GLU A 373 25.01 -0.48 -7.48
C GLU A 373 25.32 0.26 -6.17
N ASP A 374 24.55 1.30 -5.85
CA ASP A 374 24.65 2.12 -4.62
C ASP A 374 24.29 1.36 -3.33
N ILE A 375 23.29 0.47 -3.38
CA ILE A 375 22.93 -0.39 -2.23
C ILE A 375 23.97 -1.48 -1.99
N LEU A 376 24.56 -2.05 -3.05
CA LEU A 376 25.53 -3.13 -2.92
C LEU A 376 26.97 -2.63 -2.74
N GLY A 377 27.24 -1.34 -2.93
CA GLY A 377 28.60 -0.78 -2.86
C GLY A 377 29.49 -1.14 -4.05
N ASN A 378 28.89 -1.51 -5.18
CA ASN A 378 29.61 -1.88 -6.41
C ASN A 378 29.74 -0.64 -7.30
N SER A 379 30.76 0.19 -7.06
CA SER A 379 31.08 1.42 -7.82
C SER A 379 32.36 1.28 -8.63
#